data_AF-A0A221VYN7-F1
#
_entry.id   AF-A0A221VYN7-F1
#
_cell.length_a   1.000
_cell.length_b   1.000
_cell.length_c   1.000
_cell.angle_alpha   90.00
_cell.angle_beta   90.00
_cell.angle_gamma   90.00
#
_symmetry.space_group_name_H-M   'P 1'
#
loop_
_entity.id
_entity.type
_entity.pdbx_description
1 polymer ?
#
loop_
_entity_poly.entity_id
_entity_poly.type
_entity_poly.pdbx_seq_one_letter_code
_entity_poly.pdbx_strand_id
1 'polypeptide(L)'
;MQEGWLLGPGCMRIRHKPGPRLFDAGYLTQYLSGPEAATWLERNATGSVIKNISTGLLSRMPVVLPPLPEQRRIGEALAALDSEMELYGRFGAAVAAVRDRYVERLM
;
A
#
# COMPACT_ATOMS: atom_id res chain seq x y z
N MET A 1 -12.40 27.47 -2.62
CA MET A 1 -13.24 26.26 -2.54
C MET A 1 -12.33 25.06 -2.64
N GLN A 2 -12.34 24.17 -1.64
CA GLN A 2 -11.54 22.94 -1.59
C GLN A 2 -12.52 21.76 -1.46
N GLU A 3 -13.31 21.52 -2.50
CA GLU A 3 -14.15 20.31 -2.61
C GLU A 3 -13.30 19.14 -3.11
N GLY A 4 -13.47 17.96 -2.50
CA GLY A 4 -12.89 16.69 -2.97
C GLY A 4 -11.62 16.19 -2.26
N TRP A 5 -11.17 16.84 -1.17
CA TRP A 5 -9.95 16.41 -0.45
C TRP A 5 -10.28 15.36 0.62
N LEU A 6 -10.06 14.08 0.31
CA LEU A 6 -10.11 12.95 1.24
C LEU A 6 -8.74 12.74 1.89
N LEU A 7 -8.32 13.63 2.78
CA LEU A 7 -7.20 13.35 3.70
C LEU A 7 -7.74 13.47 5.12
N GLY A 8 -8.25 12.35 5.64
CA GLY A 8 -8.59 12.24 7.05
C GLY A 8 -7.33 12.30 7.94
N PRO A 9 -7.49 12.41 9.27
CA PRO A 9 -6.38 12.55 10.21
C PRO A 9 -5.41 11.35 10.25
N GLY A 10 -5.77 10.22 9.63
CA GLY A 10 -4.92 9.02 9.51
C GLY A 10 -4.05 8.97 8.25
N CYS A 11 -4.10 9.98 7.37
CA CYS A 11 -3.34 9.98 6.12
C CYS A 11 -2.05 10.80 6.23
N MET A 12 -0.94 10.24 5.75
CA MET A 12 0.35 10.92 5.65
C MET A 12 0.80 11.01 4.20
N ARG A 13 1.23 12.20 3.77
CA ARG A 13 1.74 12.44 2.42
C ARG A 13 3.25 12.53 2.41
N ILE A 14 3.91 11.53 1.83
CA ILE A 14 5.35 11.53 1.59
C ILE A 14 5.63 12.27 0.28
N ARG A 15 6.62 13.17 0.29
CA ARG A 15 7.05 13.93 -0.89
C ARG A 15 8.57 14.00 -0.95
N HIS A 16 9.11 14.14 -2.15
CA HIS A 16 10.50 14.54 -2.30
C HIS A 16 10.73 15.93 -1.71
N LYS A 17 11.88 16.08 -1.03
CA LYS A 17 12.44 17.41 -0.79
C LYS A 17 12.95 17.99 -2.12
N PRO A 18 13.03 19.32 -2.26
CA PRO A 18 13.72 19.93 -3.40
C PRO A 18 15.13 19.35 -3.57
N GLY A 19 15.50 18.99 -4.80
CA GLY A 19 16.77 18.34 -5.10
C GLY A 19 16.63 17.12 -6.01
N PRO A 20 17.68 16.29 -6.13
CA PRO A 20 17.63 15.09 -6.94
C PRO A 20 16.60 14.10 -6.40
N ARG A 21 15.91 13.39 -7.31
CA ARG A 21 14.95 12.36 -6.95
C ARG A 21 15.68 11.21 -6.25
N LEU A 22 15.30 10.92 -5.01
CA LEU A 22 15.95 9.86 -4.22
C LEU A 22 15.23 8.51 -4.29
N PHE A 23 13.93 8.52 -4.60
CA PHE A 23 13.12 7.32 -4.64
C PHE A 23 12.12 7.33 -5.80
N ASP A 24 11.72 6.14 -6.23
CA ASP A 24 10.55 5.95 -7.06
C ASP A 24 9.30 5.73 -6.19
N ALA A 25 8.17 6.32 -6.61
CA ALA A 25 6.94 6.26 -5.83
C ALA A 25 6.31 4.86 -5.81
N GLY A 26 6.36 4.14 -6.94
CA GLY A 26 5.86 2.77 -7.03
C GLY A 26 6.66 1.85 -6.13
N TYR A 27 8.00 1.94 -6.22
CA TYR A 27 8.89 1.21 -5.32
C TYR A 27 8.59 1.49 -3.84
N LEU A 28 8.50 2.77 -3.46
CA LEU A 28 8.29 3.14 -2.06
C LEU A 28 6.94 2.63 -1.55
N THR A 29 5.86 2.75 -2.34
CA THR A 29 4.56 2.18 -1.97
C THR A 29 4.66 0.68 -1.70
N GLN A 30 5.35 -0.06 -2.57
CA GLN A 30 5.51 -1.50 -2.40
C GLN A 30 6.37 -1.86 -1.18
N TYR A 31 7.45 -1.12 -0.95
CA TYR A 31 8.28 -1.29 0.24
C TYR A 31 7.50 -1.06 1.53
N LEU A 32 6.69 -0.01 1.57
CA LEU A 32 5.87 0.35 2.74
C LEU A 32 4.71 -0.63 3.00
N SER A 33 4.22 -1.28 1.96
CA SER A 33 3.22 -2.36 2.07
C SER A 33 3.83 -3.71 2.47
N GLY A 34 5.16 -3.81 2.51
CA GLY A 34 5.88 -5.04 2.83
C GLY A 34 5.81 -5.42 4.32
N PRO A 35 6.08 -6.70 4.65
CA PRO A 35 5.98 -7.22 6.01
C PRO A 35 6.95 -6.57 6.99
N GLU A 36 8.14 -6.18 6.54
CA GLU A 36 9.12 -5.49 7.38
C GLU A 36 8.64 -4.10 7.80
N ALA A 37 8.07 -3.33 6.85
CA ALA A 37 7.49 -2.03 7.12
C ALA A 37 6.28 -2.15 8.06
N ALA A 38 5.37 -3.11 7.80
CA ALA A 38 4.23 -3.39 8.67
C ALA A 38 4.68 -3.73 10.11
N THR A 39 5.65 -4.64 10.25
CA THR A 39 6.21 -5.02 11.56
C THR A 39 6.84 -3.84 12.28
N TRP A 40 7.58 -3.00 11.54
CA TRP A 40 8.17 -1.79 12.12
C TRP A 40 7.09 -0.81 12.58
N LEU A 41 6.07 -0.57 11.76
CA LEU A 41 4.94 0.31 12.11
C LEU A 41 4.20 -0.20 13.34
N GLU A 42 3.89 -1.49 13.42
CA GLU A 42 3.20 -2.10 14.57
C GLU A 42 3.99 -1.95 15.89
N ARG A 43 5.31 -2.15 15.83
CA ARG A 43 6.20 -2.04 17.01
C ARG A 43 6.38 -0.60 17.49
N ASN A 44 6.29 0.36 16.59
CA ASN A 44 6.58 1.77 16.87
C ASN A 44 5.31 2.62 17.04
N ALA A 45 4.14 2.13 16.61
CA ALA A 45 2.88 2.82 16.79
C ALA A 45 2.45 2.86 18.26
N THR A 46 1.94 4.01 18.68
CA THR A 46 1.41 4.24 20.02
C THR A 46 -0.11 4.00 20.07
N GLY A 47 -0.65 3.79 21.27
CA GLY A 47 -2.07 3.46 21.47
C GLY A 47 -2.33 1.95 21.54
N SER A 48 -3.30 1.57 22.37
CA SER A 48 -3.69 0.17 22.59
C SER A 48 -4.77 -0.30 21.63
N VAL A 49 -5.85 0.48 21.48
CA VAL A 49 -7.01 0.16 20.63
C VAL A 49 -6.85 0.73 19.22
N ILE A 50 -6.46 2.01 19.12
CA ILE A 50 -6.19 2.68 17.84
C ILE A 50 -4.70 2.95 17.78
N LYS A 51 -4.02 2.32 16.82
CA LYS A 51 -2.61 2.54 16.55
C LYS A 51 -2.42 3.88 15.86
N ASN A 52 -1.51 4.69 16.38
CA ASN A 52 -1.14 5.98 15.82
C ASN A 52 0.38 6.08 15.65
N ILE A 53 0.84 6.70 14.57
CA ILE A 53 2.26 6.96 14.34
C ILE A 53 2.49 8.43 14.03
N SER A 54 3.47 9.04 14.70
CA SER A 54 3.80 10.44 14.46
C SER A 54 4.67 10.59 13.21
N THR A 55 4.58 11.75 12.55
CA THR A 55 5.46 12.14 11.43
C THR A 55 6.94 12.04 11.80
N GLY A 56 7.29 12.48 13.01
CA GLY A 56 8.65 12.43 13.52
C GLY A 56 9.17 11.00 13.64
N LEU A 57 8.35 10.06 14.11
CA LEU A 57 8.74 8.67 14.24
C LEU A 57 8.86 8.00 12.87
N LEU A 58 7.85 8.14 12.01
CA LEU A 58 7.87 7.58 10.65
C LEU A 58 9.09 8.06 9.85
N SER A 59 9.52 9.32 10.03
CA SER A 59 10.70 9.86 9.35
C SER A 59 12.03 9.16 9.70
N ARG A 60 12.04 8.35 10.75
CA ARG A 60 13.20 7.57 11.22
C ARG A 60 13.14 6.11 10.79
N MET A 61 12.05 5.69 10.14
CA MET A 61 11.93 4.32 9.66
C MET A 61 13.08 4.03 8.69
N PRO A 62 13.83 2.94 8.88
CA PRO A 62 14.85 2.53 7.93
C PRO A 62 14.15 2.15 6.61
N VAL A 63 14.65 2.70 5.51
CA VAL A 63 14.17 2.38 4.15
C VAL A 63 15.39 2.03 3.30
N VAL A 64 15.35 0.87 2.68
CA VAL A 64 16.38 0.47 1.71
C VAL A 64 16.05 1.15 0.38
N LEU A 65 17.01 1.89 -0.17
CA LEU A 65 16.85 2.61 -1.45
C LEU A 65 17.96 2.18 -2.42
N PRO A 66 17.73 1.17 -3.28
CA PRO A 66 18.67 0.85 -4.35
C PRO A 66 18.76 2.00 -5.37
N PRO A 67 19.67 1.96 -6.36
CA PRO A 67 19.70 2.97 -7.42
C PRO A 67 18.34 3.14 -8.12
N LEU A 68 17.99 4.37 -8.53
CA LEU A 68 16.68 4.67 -9.14
C LEU A 68 16.25 3.73 -10.28
N PRO A 69 17.13 3.31 -11.22
CA PRO A 69 16.74 2.37 -12.27
C PRO A 69 16.28 1.02 -11.71
N GLU A 70 16.92 0.55 -10.64
CA GLU A 70 16.57 -0.69 -9.97
C GLU A 70 15.26 -0.55 -9.18
N GLN A 71 15.06 0.58 -8.49
CA GLN A 71 13.79 0.88 -7.83
C GLN A 71 12.62 0.79 -8.81
N ARG A 72 12.75 1.41 -10.00
CA ARG A 72 11.72 1.37 -11.04
C ARG A 72 11.42 -0.04 -11.50
N ARG A 73 12.46 -0.83 -11.80
CA ARG A 73 12.32 -2.24 -12.20
C ARG A 73 11.59 -3.07 -11.16
N ILE A 74 11.95 -2.91 -9.89
CA ILE A 74 11.29 -3.62 -8.78
C ILE A 74 9.82 -3.16 -8.67
N GLY A 75 9.58 -1.85 -8.68
CA GLY A 75 8.23 -1.29 -8.58
C GLY A 75 7.31 -1.75 -9.71
N GLU A 76 7.81 -1.76 -10.95
CA GLU A 76 7.07 -2.25 -12.12
C GLU A 76 6.77 -3.75 -12.02
N ALA A 77 7.73 -4.57 -11.61
CA ALA A 77 7.53 -6.00 -11.45
C ALA A 77 6.48 -6.32 -10.38
N LEU A 78 6.53 -5.64 -9.22
CA LEU A 78 5.55 -5.83 -8.15
C LEU A 78 4.16 -5.33 -8.54
N ALA A 79 4.06 -4.19 -9.23
CA ALA A 79 2.78 -3.68 -9.73
C ALA A 79 2.13 -4.63 -10.75
N ALA A 80 2.93 -5.30 -11.58
CA ALA A 80 2.42 -6.31 -12.51
C ALA A 80 1.83 -7.53 -11.75
N LEU A 81 2.51 -7.99 -10.71
CA LEU A 81 2.03 -9.08 -9.85
C LEU A 81 0.73 -8.71 -9.13
N ASP A 82 0.64 -7.50 -8.58
CA ASP A 82 -0.59 -7.01 -7.94
C ASP A 82 -1.77 -6.98 -8.92
N SER A 83 -1.52 -6.52 -10.15
CA SER A 83 -2.54 -6.48 -11.21
C SER A 83 -3.06 -7.88 -11.56
N GLU A 84 -2.18 -8.87 -11.58
CA GLU A 84 -2.54 -10.27 -11.82
C GLU A 84 -3.32 -10.86 -10.64
N MET A 85 -2.89 -10.61 -9.40
CA MET A 85 -3.62 -11.03 -8.19
C MET A 85 -5.03 -10.43 -8.15
N GLU A 86 -5.18 -9.15 -8.49
CA GLU A 86 -6.49 -8.49 -8.56
C GLU A 86 -7.40 -9.14 -9.61
N LEU A 87 -6.85 -9.47 -10.78
CA LEU A 87 -7.60 -10.15 -11.83
C LEU A 87 -8.11 -11.51 -11.36
N TYR A 88 -7.26 -12.34 -10.75
CA TYR A 88 -7.67 -13.64 -10.22
C TYR A 88 -8.66 -13.51 -9.07
N GLY A 89 -8.50 -12.51 -8.20
CA GLY A 89 -9.46 -12.20 -7.15
C GLY A 89 -10.86 -11.89 -7.70
N ARG A 90 -10.94 -11.02 -8.73
CA ARG A 90 -12.21 -10.71 -9.41
C ARG A 90 -12.82 -11.93 -10.08
N PHE A 91 -12.01 -12.77 -10.70
CA PHE A 91 -12.47 -14.02 -11.30
C PHE A 91 -13.07 -14.95 -10.24
N GLY A 92 -12.38 -15.16 -9.12
CA GLY A 92 -12.88 -15.97 -8.01
C GLY A 92 -14.19 -15.44 -7.43
N ALA A 93 -14.30 -14.12 -7.24
CA ALA A 93 -15.53 -13.48 -6.77
C ALA A 93 -16.70 -13.67 -7.77
N ALA A 94 -16.44 -13.57 -9.08
CA ALA A 94 -17.45 -13.80 -10.11
C ALA A 94 -17.97 -15.24 -10.11
N VAL A 95 -17.08 -16.23 -9.95
CA VAL A 95 -17.47 -17.65 -9.86
C VAL A 95 -18.31 -17.91 -8.61
N ALA A 96 -17.93 -17.35 -7.46
CA ALA A 96 -18.70 -17.48 -6.22
C ALA A 96 -20.12 -16.88 -6.36
N ALA A 97 -20.25 -15.72 -6.99
CA ALA A 97 -21.54 -15.08 -7.23
C ALA A 97 -22.46 -15.93 -8.12
N VAL A 98 -21.89 -16.60 -9.15
CA VAL A 98 -22.67 -17.51 -10.00
C VAL A 98 -23.18 -18.70 -9.18
N ARG A 99 -22.31 -19.32 -8.36
CA ARG A 99 -22.71 -20.43 -7.47
C ARG A 99 -23.86 -20.01 -6.55
N ASP A 100 -23.75 -18.86 -5.89
CA ASP A 100 -24.73 -18.40 -4.91
C ASP A 100 -26.11 -18.21 -5.56
N ARG A 101 -26.14 -17.65 -6.79
CA ARG A 101 -27.36 -17.52 -7.58
C ARG A 101 -28.03 -18.86 -7.93
N TYR A 102 -27.24 -19.91 -8.19
CA TYR A 102 -27.77 -21.25 -8.44
C TYR A 102 -28.34 -21.88 -7.18
N VAL A 103 -27.67 -21.71 -6.04
CA VAL A 103 -28.14 -22.20 -4.74
C VAL A 103 -29.47 -21.54 -4.38
N GLU A 104 -29.59 -20.23 -4.53
CA GLU A 104 -30.85 -19.48 -4.29
C GLU A 104 -32.01 -19.96 -5.17
N ARG A 105 -31.73 -20.45 -6.38
CA ARG A 105 -32.76 -20.91 -7.31
C ARG A 105 -33.19 -22.37 -7.10
N LEU A 106 -32.39 -23.14 -6.36
CA LEU A 106 -32.67 -24.53 -6.01
C LEU A 106 -33.41 -24.67 -4.67
N MET A 107 -33.45 -23.61 -3.87
CA MET A 107 -34.33 -23.47 -2.70
C MET A 107 -35.66 -22.82 -3.09
#